data_AF-A0A1Q8YFS4-F1
#
_entry.id   AF-A0A1Q8YFS4-F1
#
_cell.length_a   1.000
_cell.length_b   1.000
_cell.length_c   1.000
_cell.angle_alpha   90.00
_cell.angle_beta   90.00
_cell.angle_gamma   90.00
#
_symmetry.space_group_name_H-M   'P 1'
#
loop_
_entity.id
_entity.type
_entity.pdbx_description
1 polymer ?
#
loop_
_entity_poly.entity_id
_entity_poly.type
_entity_poly.pdbx_seq_one_letter_code
_entity_poly.pdbx_strand_id
1 'polypeptide(L)'
;MCSCVEKTASTRDFVALACALNALLKPYRVPLVINDRIDVALACGARGVHLGQSDMPAAQARQLLAPEVFIGLSVESPDDVRRAAVEPVDYLGVSPVFATPTKTDTAPPWGLAGLRQVRTMTDLPLVAIGGYSGRA
;
A
#
# COMPACT_ATOMS: atom_id res chain seq x y z
N MET A 1 8.25 2.60 6.73
CA MET A 1 7.79 1.21 6.49
C MET A 1 8.59 0.61 5.35
N CYS A 2 8.70 -0.71 5.27
CA CYS A 2 9.24 -1.43 4.12
C CYS A 2 8.09 -2.22 3.47
N SER A 3 7.86 -2.00 2.18
CA SER A 3 6.80 -2.69 1.44
C SER A 3 7.38 -3.84 0.63
N CYS A 4 6.82 -5.04 0.79
CA CYS A 4 7.18 -6.21 0.01
C CYS A 4 6.09 -6.50 -1.02
N VAL A 5 6.50 -6.63 -2.28
CA VAL A 5 5.64 -6.90 -3.43
C VAL A 5 6.18 -8.14 -4.12
N GLU A 6 5.34 -9.14 -4.33
CA GLU A 6 5.70 -10.36 -5.05
C GLU A 6 4.48 -10.85 -5.83
N LYS A 7 4.65 -11.13 -7.12
CA LYS A 7 3.54 -11.41 -8.05
C LYS A 7 3.62 -12.78 -8.72
N THR A 8 4.78 -13.42 -8.70
CA THR A 8 5.00 -14.68 -9.43
C THR A 8 5.40 -15.83 -8.53
N ALA A 9 5.97 -15.55 -7.35
CA ALA A 9 6.33 -16.60 -6.41
C ALA A 9 5.10 -17.38 -5.91
N SER A 10 5.32 -18.64 -5.54
CA SER A 10 4.31 -19.43 -4.85
C SER A 10 3.99 -18.80 -3.48
N THR A 11 2.79 -19.05 -2.95
CA THR A 11 2.43 -18.62 -1.58
C THR A 11 3.44 -19.09 -0.54
N ARG A 12 3.96 -20.32 -0.67
CA ARG A 12 4.96 -20.88 0.25
C ARG A 12 6.23 -20.03 0.26
N ASP A 13 6.75 -19.73 -0.93
CA ASP A 13 8.00 -18.99 -1.07
C ASP A 13 7.82 -17.54 -0.63
N PHE A 14 6.67 -16.95 -0.92
CA PHE A 14 6.38 -15.59 -0.50
C PHE A 14 6.27 -15.48 1.03
N VAL A 15 5.61 -16.43 1.71
CA VAL A 15 5.60 -16.48 3.18
C VAL A 15 7.01 -16.62 3.74
N ALA A 16 7.84 -17.50 3.17
CA ALA A 16 9.23 -17.67 3.62
C ALA A 16 10.04 -16.37 3.49
N LEU A 17 9.93 -15.70 2.34
CA LEU A 17 10.57 -14.41 2.09
C LEU A 17 10.07 -13.33 3.07
N ALA A 18 8.76 -13.23 3.24
CA ALA A 18 8.13 -12.24 4.12
C ALA A 18 8.55 -12.43 5.59
N CYS A 19 8.60 -13.68 6.08
CA CYS A 19 9.10 -14.00 7.41
C CYS A 19 10.57 -13.57 7.59
N ALA A 20 11.42 -13.89 6.61
CA ALA A 20 12.84 -13.51 6.63
C ALA A 20 13.01 -11.98 6.66
N LEU A 21 12.25 -11.26 5.83
CA LEU A 21 12.25 -9.80 5.80
C LEU A 21 11.72 -9.19 7.11
N ASN A 22 10.65 -9.74 7.68
CA ASN A 22 10.10 -9.23 8.94
C ASN A 22 11.12 -9.37 10.08
N ALA A 23 11.81 -10.51 10.16
CA ALA A 23 12.88 -10.73 11.12
C ALA A 23 14.05 -9.76 10.92
N LEU A 24 14.46 -9.52 9.67
CA LEU A 24 15.53 -8.59 9.31
C LEU A 24 15.21 -7.14 9.73
N LEU A 25 13.97 -6.70 9.55
CA LEU A 25 13.54 -5.32 9.81
C LEU A 25 13.28 -5.02 11.30
N LYS A 26 12.99 -6.06 12.10
CA LYS A 26 12.59 -5.94 13.50
C LYS A 26 13.58 -5.13 14.37
N PRO A 27 14.91 -5.33 14.30
CA PRO A 27 15.87 -4.55 15.09
C PRO A 27 15.85 -3.05 14.75
N TYR A 28 15.51 -2.71 13.50
CA TYR A 28 15.44 -1.33 13.02
C TYR A 28 14.11 -0.64 13.33
N ARG A 29 13.15 -1.36 13.94
CA ARG A 29 11.79 -0.86 14.23
C ARG A 29 11.08 -0.36 12.96
N VAL A 30 11.42 -0.91 11.80
CA VAL A 30 10.76 -0.61 10.52
C VAL A 30 9.64 -1.63 10.31
N PRO A 31 8.36 -1.21 10.23
CA PRO A 31 7.27 -2.15 9.99
C PRO A 31 7.32 -2.69 8.54
N LEU A 32 7.13 -4.00 8.40
CA LEU A 32 6.90 -4.67 7.12
C LEU A 32 5.43 -4.51 6.71
N VAL A 33 5.22 -4.21 5.43
CA VAL A 33 3.92 -4.12 4.77
C VAL A 33 3.88 -5.11 3.62
N ILE A 34 2.86 -5.96 3.59
CA ILE A 34 2.64 -6.92 2.49
C ILE A 34 1.60 -6.37 1.53
N ASN A 35 1.90 -6.41 0.22
CA ASN A 35 0.96 -5.97 -0.79
C ASN A 35 0.03 -7.13 -1.19
N ASP A 36 -1.26 -6.80 -1.33
CA ASP A 36 -2.33 -7.60 -1.95
C ASP A 36 -2.72 -8.90 -1.18
N ARG A 37 -1.78 -9.49 -0.42
CA ARG A 37 -1.87 -10.83 0.18
C ARG A 37 -2.00 -10.78 1.71
N ILE A 38 -3.23 -10.66 2.19
CA ILE A 38 -3.57 -10.62 3.63
C ILE A 38 -3.18 -11.92 4.34
N ASP A 39 -3.35 -13.07 3.68
CA ASP A 39 -2.95 -14.38 4.21
C ASP A 39 -1.44 -14.47 4.47
N VAL A 40 -0.63 -13.92 3.57
CA VAL A 40 0.84 -13.82 3.76
C VAL A 40 1.18 -12.86 4.90
N ALA A 41 0.48 -11.73 5.02
CA ALA A 41 0.66 -10.78 6.10
C ALA A 41 0.39 -11.40 7.48
N LEU A 42 -0.69 -12.19 7.59
CA LEU A 42 -1.03 -12.94 8.79
C LEU A 42 0.04 -14.01 9.10
N ALA A 43 0.45 -14.77 8.10
CA ALA A 43 1.42 -15.85 8.28
C ALA A 43 2.81 -15.37 8.74
N CYS A 44 3.24 -14.19 8.30
CA CYS A 44 4.54 -13.62 8.66
C CYS A 44 4.50 -12.64 9.83
N GLY A 45 3.31 -12.30 10.35
CA GLY A 45 3.13 -11.29 11.39
C GLY A 45 3.53 -9.88 10.93
N ALA A 46 3.19 -9.52 9.69
CA ALA A 46 3.39 -8.17 9.18
C ALA A 46 2.55 -7.15 9.96
N ARG A 47 3.05 -5.92 10.07
CA ARG A 47 2.36 -4.85 10.80
C ARG A 47 1.47 -4.00 9.91
N GLY A 48 1.50 -4.22 8.60
CA GLY A 48 0.55 -3.61 7.70
C GLY A 48 0.32 -4.39 6.42
N VAL A 49 -0.76 -4.02 5.73
CA VAL A 49 -1.06 -4.45 4.37
C VAL A 49 -1.26 -3.23 3.48
N HIS A 50 -1.02 -3.40 2.19
CA HIS A 50 -1.38 -2.41 1.17
C HIS A 50 -2.24 -3.09 0.12
N LEU A 51 -3.38 -2.51 -0.20
CA LEU A 51 -4.38 -3.09 -1.09
C LEU A 51 -4.57 -2.21 -2.31
N GLY A 52 -4.66 -2.83 -3.48
CA GLY A 52 -5.14 -2.25 -4.72
C GLY A 52 -6.67 -2.21 -4.78
N GLN A 53 -7.20 -1.50 -5.79
CA GLN A 53 -8.65 -1.37 -6.00
C GLN A 53 -9.34 -2.70 -6.36
N SER A 54 -8.60 -3.68 -6.87
CA SER A 54 -9.11 -4.99 -7.28
C SER A 54 -8.81 -6.12 -6.28
N ASP A 55 -8.16 -5.80 -5.16
CA ASP A 55 -7.83 -6.78 -4.13
C ASP A 55 -9.00 -6.97 -3.16
N MET A 56 -8.77 -7.69 -2.05
CA MET A 56 -9.79 -7.82 -1.01
C MET A 56 -10.24 -6.44 -0.51
N PRO A 57 -11.56 -6.16 -0.46
CA PRO A 57 -12.09 -4.94 0.13
C PRO A 57 -11.56 -4.65 1.53
N ALA A 58 -11.22 -3.38 1.79
CA ALA A 58 -10.63 -2.94 3.06
C ALA A 58 -11.50 -3.29 4.28
N ALA A 59 -12.84 -3.18 4.14
CA ALA A 59 -13.78 -3.59 5.17
C ALA A 59 -13.62 -5.07 5.59
N GLN A 60 -13.40 -5.97 4.64
CA GLN A 60 -13.21 -7.40 4.91
C GLN A 60 -11.80 -7.67 5.44
N ALA A 61 -10.78 -6.97 4.90
CA ALA A 61 -9.43 -7.03 5.44
C ALA A 61 -9.38 -6.63 6.92
N ARG A 62 -10.10 -5.56 7.30
CA ARG A 62 -10.19 -5.11 8.70
C ARG A 62 -10.83 -6.14 9.63
N GLN A 63 -11.76 -6.98 9.13
CA GLN A 63 -12.37 -8.04 9.93
C GLN A 63 -11.41 -9.21 10.20
N LEU A 64 -10.45 -9.46 9.30
CA LEU A 64 -9.48 -10.55 9.42
C LEU A 64 -8.22 -10.14 10.19
N LEU A 65 -7.85 -8.87 10.12
CA LEU A 65 -6.62 -8.34 10.69
C LEU A 65 -6.82 -7.86 12.13
N ALA A 66 -5.78 -8.00 12.94
CA ALA A 66 -5.77 -7.42 14.27
C ALA A 66 -5.88 -5.88 14.19
N PRO A 67 -6.53 -5.21 15.16
CA PRO A 67 -6.76 -3.76 15.13
C PRO A 67 -5.50 -2.92 14.94
N GLU A 68 -4.35 -3.39 15.41
CA GLU A 68 -3.05 -2.74 15.34
C GLU A 68 -2.34 -2.86 13.96
N VAL A 69 -2.83 -3.73 13.09
CA VAL A 69 -2.31 -3.88 11.73
C VAL A 69 -2.90 -2.77 10.87
N PHE A 70 -2.03 -1.95 10.27
CA PHE A 70 -2.49 -0.83 9.47
C PHE A 70 -2.76 -1.23 8.02
N ILE A 71 -3.81 -0.66 7.43
CA ILE A 71 -4.30 -0.97 6.08
C ILE A 71 -4.08 0.25 5.19
N GLY A 72 -3.32 0.09 4.12
CA GLY A 72 -3.20 1.06 3.05
C GLY A 72 -4.08 0.73 1.87
N LEU A 73 -4.57 1.75 1.17
CA LEU A 73 -5.32 1.59 -0.07
C LEU A 73 -4.71 2.45 -1.18
N SER A 74 -4.42 1.86 -2.34
CA SER A 74 -4.01 2.59 -3.53
C SER A 74 -5.18 3.46 -4.03
N VAL A 75 -4.92 4.72 -4.39
CA VAL A 75 -5.89 5.62 -5.00
C VAL A 75 -5.32 6.19 -6.30
N GLU A 76 -6.11 6.14 -7.37
CA GLU A 76 -5.69 6.54 -8.71
C GLU A 76 -6.60 7.64 -9.30
N SER A 77 -7.72 7.93 -8.65
CA SER A 77 -8.64 9.02 -9.02
C SER A 77 -9.19 9.79 -7.80
N PRO A 78 -9.74 11.01 -8.01
CA PRO A 78 -10.43 11.74 -6.93
C PRO A 78 -11.63 10.99 -6.36
N ASP A 79 -12.29 10.15 -7.17
CA ASP A 79 -13.38 9.29 -6.71
C ASP A 79 -12.87 8.21 -5.76
N ASP A 80 -11.72 7.60 -6.04
CA ASP A 80 -11.12 6.63 -5.12
C ASP A 80 -10.81 7.26 -3.76
N VAL A 81 -10.30 8.50 -3.74
CA VAL A 81 -10.03 9.25 -2.50
C VAL A 81 -11.32 9.48 -1.71
N ARG A 82 -12.40 9.89 -2.39
CA ARG A 82 -13.71 10.09 -1.76
C ARG A 82 -14.27 8.79 -1.17
N ARG A 83 -14.17 7.67 -1.91
CA ARG A 83 -14.60 6.36 -1.41
C ARG A 83 -13.76 5.91 -0.22
N ALA A 84 -12.44 6.06 -0.32
CA ALA A 84 -11.52 5.64 0.73
C ALA A 84 -11.70 6.40 2.05
N ALA A 85 -12.25 7.62 2.02
CA ALA A 85 -12.52 8.41 3.22
C ALA A 85 -13.55 7.77 4.18
N VAL A 86 -14.37 6.83 3.71
CA VAL A 86 -15.35 6.10 4.54
C VAL A 86 -14.99 4.62 4.73
N GLU A 87 -13.85 4.18 4.18
CA GLU A 87 -13.33 2.82 4.35
C GLU A 87 -12.45 2.72 5.62
N PRO A 88 -12.33 1.54 6.25
CA PRO A 88 -11.52 1.36 7.45
C PRO A 88 -10.01 1.22 7.14
N VAL A 89 -9.47 2.23 6.47
CA VAL A 89 -8.07 2.34 6.03
C VAL A 89 -7.31 3.38 6.85
N ASP A 90 -6.00 3.18 6.98
CA ASP A 90 -5.13 4.01 7.82
C ASP A 90 -4.26 4.97 6.99
N TYR A 91 -4.07 4.73 5.70
CA TYR A 91 -3.36 5.62 4.78
C TYR A 91 -3.72 5.36 3.32
N LEU A 92 -3.45 6.34 2.46
CA LEU A 92 -3.65 6.22 1.02
C LEU A 92 -2.31 6.21 0.27
N GLY A 93 -2.15 5.25 -0.64
CA GLY A 93 -1.08 5.24 -1.63
C GLY A 93 -1.53 5.99 -2.88
N VAL A 94 -1.09 7.23 -3.05
CA VAL A 94 -1.44 8.03 -4.23
C VAL A 94 -0.52 7.62 -5.36
N SER A 95 -1.08 7.02 -6.42
CA SER A 95 -0.28 6.51 -7.54
C SER A 95 -1.01 6.65 -8.89
N PRO A 96 -0.27 6.80 -10.01
CA PRO A 96 1.13 7.22 -10.06
C PRO A 96 1.26 8.74 -9.83
N VAL A 97 2.19 9.20 -8.99
CA VAL A 97 2.47 10.65 -8.87
C VAL A 97 3.29 11.16 -10.05
N PHE A 98 4.30 10.40 -10.46
CA PHE A 98 5.06 10.63 -11.68
C PHE A 98 4.98 9.40 -12.59
N ALA A 99 5.18 9.59 -13.89
CA ALA A 99 5.22 8.49 -14.84
C ALA A 99 6.30 7.47 -14.44
N THR A 100 5.98 6.18 -14.54
CA THR A 100 6.90 5.09 -14.18
C THR A 100 6.98 4.10 -15.34
N PRO A 101 8.16 3.50 -15.59
CA PRO A 101 8.28 2.42 -16.56
C PRO A 101 7.81 1.06 -16.02
N THR A 102 7.53 0.92 -14.72
CA THR A 102 7.33 -0.37 -14.05
C THR A 102 5.86 -0.85 -14.04
N LYS A 103 4.90 0.06 -14.21
CA LYS A 103 3.48 -0.26 -14.45
C LYS A 103 3.00 0.58 -15.64
N THR A 104 2.71 -0.06 -16.77
CA THR A 104 2.24 0.61 -18.00
C THR A 104 0.73 0.80 -18.05
N ASP A 105 -0.02 0.05 -17.23
CA ASP A 105 -1.47 0.17 -17.07
C ASP A 105 -1.76 0.98 -15.80
N THR A 106 -1.51 2.29 -15.86
CA THR A 106 -1.78 3.20 -14.75
C THR A 106 -2.52 4.42 -15.24
N ALA A 107 -3.35 5.00 -14.37
CA ALA A 107 -3.98 6.29 -14.62
C ALA A 107 -2.93 7.38 -14.93
N PRO A 108 -3.31 8.47 -15.62
CA PRO A 108 -2.41 9.60 -15.85
C PRO A 108 -1.77 10.08 -14.54
N PRO A 109 -0.46 10.42 -14.56
CA PRO A 109 0.21 10.84 -13.34
C PRO A 109 -0.43 12.07 -12.71
N TRP A 110 -0.63 12.02 -11.39
CA TRP A 110 -1.21 13.13 -10.63
C TRP A 110 -0.36 14.40 -10.66
N GLY A 111 0.97 14.22 -10.70
CA GLY A 111 1.93 15.29 -10.43
C GLY A 111 1.78 15.89 -9.02
N LEU A 112 2.59 16.90 -8.73
CA LEU A 112 2.52 17.58 -7.43
C LEU A 112 1.24 18.40 -7.26
N ALA A 113 0.66 18.92 -8.34
CA ALA A 113 -0.60 19.63 -8.31
C ALA A 113 -1.76 18.70 -7.92
N GLY A 114 -1.84 17.51 -8.53
CA GLY A 114 -2.80 16.49 -8.16
C GLY A 114 -2.63 16.02 -6.71
N LEU A 115 -1.39 15.82 -6.26
CA LEU A 115 -1.12 15.44 -4.87
C LEU A 115 -1.59 16.52 -3.86
N ARG A 116 -1.38 17.81 -4.17
CA ARG A 116 -1.92 18.92 -3.36
C ARG A 116 -3.45 18.90 -3.33
N GLN A 117 -4.10 18.60 -4.45
CA GLN A 117 -5.55 18.45 -4.49
C GLN A 117 -6.02 17.28 -3.61
N VAL A 118 -5.40 16.10 -3.72
CA VAL A 118 -5.74 14.94 -2.88
C VAL A 118 -5.60 15.27 -1.40
N ARG A 119 -4.57 16.03 -1.00
CA ARG A 119 -4.38 16.48 0.38
C ARG A 119 -5.55 17.31 0.92
N THR A 120 -6.26 18.06 0.07
CA THR A 120 -7.44 18.83 0.49
C THR A 120 -8.69 17.97 0.67
N MET A 121 -8.68 16.72 0.19
CA MET A 121 -9.85 15.84 0.16
C MET A 121 -9.91 14.83 1.31
N THR A 122 -8.81 14.63 2.04
CA THR A 122 -8.74 13.64 3.11
C THR A 122 -7.73 14.04 4.16
N ASP A 123 -8.02 13.68 5.41
CA ASP A 123 -7.08 13.85 6.52
C ASP A 123 -6.08 12.70 6.66
N LEU A 124 -6.34 11.57 5.98
CA LEU A 124 -5.50 10.38 6.06
C LEU A 124 -4.05 10.66 5.61
N PRO A 125 -3.05 9.99 6.21
CA PRO A 125 -1.68 10.00 5.72
C PRO A 125 -1.62 9.61 4.23
N LEU A 126 -0.80 10.33 3.46
CA LEU A 126 -0.58 10.08 2.04
C LEU A 126 0.83 9.56 1.80
N VAL A 127 0.95 8.48 1.03
CA VAL A 127 2.21 7.96 0.52
C VAL A 127 2.20 8.15 -0.99
N ALA A 128 3.06 9.02 -1.50
CA ALA A 128 3.23 9.25 -2.93
C ALA A 128 4.03 8.10 -3.55
N ILE A 129 3.47 7.43 -4.57
CA ILE A 129 4.08 6.30 -5.25
C ILE A 129 4.18 6.62 -6.75
N GLY A 130 5.35 6.35 -7.32
CA GLY A 130 5.60 6.43 -8.76
C GLY A 130 6.67 7.44 -9.12
N GLY A 131 7.77 6.93 -9.71
CA GLY A 131 8.66 7.69 -10.59
C GLY A 131 9.39 8.89 -10.00
N TYR A 132 9.87 8.84 -8.75
CA TYR A 132 10.77 9.89 -8.26
C TYR A 132 12.21 9.62 -8.76
N SER A 133 12.65 10.35 -9.77
CA SER A 133 14.07 10.55 -10.01
C SER A 133 14.50 11.77 -9.21
N GLY A 134 15.61 11.70 -8.47
CA GLY A 134 16.02 12.67 -7.45
C GLY A 134 16.41 14.07 -7.93
N ARG A 135 15.72 14.62 -8.94
CA ARG A 135 15.84 16.01 -9.38
C ARG A 135 14.49 16.69 -9.14
N ALA A 136 14.38 17.36 -8.00
CA ALA A 136 13.37 18.37 -7.72
C ALA A 136 13.97 19.75 -8.00
#